data_AF-A0A5D6YB92-F1
#
_entry.id   AF-A0A5D6YB92-F1
#
_cell.length_a   1.000
_cell.length_b   1.000
_cell.length_c   1.000
_cell.angle_alpha   90.00
_cell.angle_beta   90.00
_cell.angle_gamma   90.00
#
_symmetry.space_group_name_H-M   'P 1'
#
loop_
_entity.id
_entity.type
_entity.pdbx_description
1 polymer ?
#
loop_
_entity_poly.entity_id
_entity_poly.type
_entity_poly.pdbx_seq_one_letter_code
_entity_poly.pdbx_strand_id
1 'polypeptide(L)'
;MHHLLKIRAFAPTVATASKRSSRAALTPAAHRAFRSTVQQGAIRASQRYPRPESDPRRFFERSWTLSGQSQLERLKLRMPGVAFVSVADPQEEEEDGGVGNGDWIARIRVTSDSPEALASIAVETRRCHRAAVFFAPAWSHQVPARGNLLTEIVLPRGWGEAGGMLRSLATTGEGLVVVEDDVLAMHADPNAVVKLAAAHGSRLAVTATRDVDVSKLQIAAAALGRVDLRAPNVVVSGKLDVAGAGAGSVHVQSLGYLRSPQLSVAIAGDGRVCVHAAERLTVERMRSVIAGAGSISVSVADRGGSSKDPAAAASRLSAVVACKSHHIGVVGSGSVRCADVATQQVAVGVAGHAHVVVDATEELKVVSIGTACVQYPREAPSVAARGGWHSSEPHEVATVALTDAEKSAEERQREAELEEAAAFWRALPTRAAALEAAHQVSFAGEWDESRSDRRWPGFWSSGSVRARSSVGSWGQAPWYSRSWGGKSWRRRSWPNRA
;
A
#
# COMPACT_ATOMS: atom_id res chain seq x y z
N MET A 1 50.82 15.80 32.89
CA MET A 1 51.52 15.97 31.61
C MET A 1 51.13 14.82 30.68
N HIS A 2 50.83 15.17 29.43
CA HIS A 2 50.04 14.43 28.45
C HIS A 2 50.47 12.98 28.18
N HIS A 3 49.50 12.05 28.19
CA HIS A 3 49.58 10.82 27.40
C HIS A 3 48.38 10.72 26.46
N LEU A 4 48.68 11.00 25.18
CA LEU A 4 47.86 10.74 24.01
C LEU A 4 47.85 9.23 23.73
N LEU A 5 46.69 8.57 23.82
CA LEU A 5 46.47 7.23 23.29
C LEU A 5 45.62 7.32 22.02
N LYS A 6 46.30 7.10 20.90
CA LYS A 6 45.75 6.99 19.54
C LYS A 6 44.92 5.71 19.43
N ILE A 7 43.63 5.86 19.14
CA ILE A 7 42.75 4.77 18.72
C ILE A 7 42.99 4.53 17.21
N ARG A 8 43.49 3.34 16.86
CA ARG A 8 43.57 2.85 15.47
C ARG A 8 42.26 2.14 15.12
N ALA A 9 41.62 2.59 14.06
CA ALA A 9 40.46 1.95 13.44
C ALA A 9 40.85 0.61 12.80
N PHE A 10 40.08 -0.43 13.10
CA PHE A 10 40.12 -1.73 12.43
C PHE A 10 39.17 -1.69 11.22
N ALA A 11 39.70 -1.88 10.02
CA ALA A 11 38.94 -2.15 8.81
C ALA A 11 39.05 -3.66 8.49
N PRO A 12 37.95 -4.39 8.24
CA PRO A 12 38.05 -5.78 7.81
C PRO A 12 38.36 -5.88 6.31
N THR A 13 39.48 -6.53 6.02
CA THR A 13 39.94 -6.93 4.69
C THR A 13 39.09 -8.07 4.15
N VAL A 14 38.36 -7.85 3.05
CA VAL A 14 37.66 -8.91 2.31
C VAL A 14 38.67 -9.57 1.34
N ALA A 15 38.95 -10.84 1.58
CA ALA A 15 39.82 -11.66 0.75
C ALA A 15 39.14 -12.07 -0.57
N THR A 16 39.75 -11.69 -1.69
CA THR A 16 39.40 -12.16 -3.03
C THR A 16 40.02 -13.54 -3.28
N ALA A 17 39.18 -14.59 -3.30
CA ALA A 17 39.60 -15.94 -3.68
C ALA A 17 39.54 -16.11 -5.21
N SER A 18 40.72 -16.09 -5.84
CA SER A 18 40.96 -16.47 -7.23
C SER A 18 40.85 -17.99 -7.40
N LYS A 19 39.84 -18.48 -8.15
CA LYS A 19 39.77 -19.89 -8.58
C LYS A 19 40.40 -20.07 -9.95
N ARG A 20 41.49 -20.85 -9.96
CA ARG A 20 42.22 -21.32 -11.13
C ARG A 20 41.38 -22.26 -11.99
N SER A 21 41.57 -22.05 -13.30
CA SER A 21 41.24 -22.93 -14.42
C SER A 21 41.77 -24.36 -14.24
N SER A 22 40.90 -25.35 -14.45
CA SER A 22 41.30 -26.66 -14.97
C SER A 22 40.40 -27.04 -16.14
N ARG A 23 41.08 -27.42 -17.22
CA ARG A 23 40.57 -27.69 -18.57
C ARG A 23 40.48 -29.22 -18.68
N ALA A 24 39.29 -29.77 -18.88
CA ALA A 24 39.11 -31.16 -19.26
C ALA A 24 38.12 -31.20 -20.44
N ALA A 25 38.61 -31.75 -21.55
CA ALA A 25 37.88 -31.91 -22.80
C ALA A 25 36.98 -33.16 -22.72
N LEU A 26 35.71 -33.00 -23.05
CA LEU A 26 34.81 -34.08 -23.47
C LEU A 26 33.93 -33.59 -24.63
N THR A 27 33.65 -34.52 -25.53
CA THR A 27 33.20 -34.42 -26.92
C THR A 27 31.74 -33.96 -27.12
N PRO A 28 31.37 -33.54 -28.35
CA PRO A 28 30.08 -32.92 -28.65
C PRO A 28 29.08 -33.92 -29.22
N ALA A 29 27.93 -34.13 -28.58
CA ALA A 29 26.77 -34.75 -29.22
C ALA A 29 25.46 -34.35 -28.52
N ALA A 30 24.50 -33.90 -29.34
CA ALA A 30 23.08 -33.70 -29.04
C ALA A 30 22.69 -32.52 -28.13
N HIS A 31 22.93 -31.29 -28.62
CA HIS A 31 22.05 -30.16 -28.32
C HIS A 31 20.64 -30.46 -28.86
N ARG A 32 19.75 -31.01 -28.03
CA ARG A 32 18.31 -30.96 -28.29
C ARG A 32 17.84 -29.58 -27.86
N ALA A 33 17.69 -28.70 -28.84
CA ALA A 33 17.16 -27.36 -28.65
C ALA A 33 15.75 -27.44 -28.01
N PHE A 34 15.65 -27.09 -26.73
CA PHE A 34 14.39 -26.62 -26.16
C PHE A 34 14.12 -25.23 -26.75
N ARG A 35 13.51 -25.19 -27.95
CA ARG A 35 12.74 -24.03 -28.38
C ARG A 35 11.43 -24.06 -27.61
N SER A 36 11.38 -23.43 -26.45
CA SER A 36 10.10 -22.98 -25.90
C SER A 36 9.67 -21.75 -26.70
N THR A 37 8.83 -21.95 -27.71
CA THR A 37 8.07 -20.85 -28.29
C THR A 37 7.12 -20.36 -27.21
N VAL A 38 7.47 -19.25 -26.55
CA VAL A 38 6.54 -18.52 -25.69
C VAL A 38 5.43 -18.01 -26.61
N GLN A 39 4.30 -18.72 -26.66
CA GLN A 39 3.10 -18.20 -27.28
C GLN A 39 2.60 -17.06 -26.39
N GLN A 40 2.90 -15.83 -26.79
CA GLN A 40 2.26 -14.64 -26.25
C GLN A 40 0.77 -14.77 -26.58
N GLY A 41 -0.09 -14.78 -25.55
CA GLY A 41 -1.54 -14.94 -25.71
C GLY A 41 -2.10 -13.96 -26.74
N ALA A 42 -2.98 -14.44 -27.62
CA ALA A 42 -3.53 -13.60 -28.68
C ALA A 42 -4.52 -12.60 -28.08
N ILE A 43 -4.38 -11.33 -28.48
CA ILE A 43 -5.33 -10.28 -28.13
C ILE A 43 -6.20 -10.05 -29.36
N ARG A 44 -7.49 -10.35 -29.25
CA ARG A 44 -8.47 -10.03 -30.30
C ARG A 44 -9.21 -8.76 -29.92
N ALA A 45 -9.07 -7.71 -30.72
CA ALA A 45 -9.81 -6.46 -30.52
C ALA A 45 -11.03 -6.39 -31.46
N SER A 46 -12.15 -5.92 -30.95
CA SER A 46 -13.32 -5.53 -31.75
C SER A 46 -13.84 -4.16 -31.31
N GLN A 47 -14.48 -3.44 -32.24
CA GLN A 47 -15.02 -2.11 -31.98
C GLN A 47 -16.44 -2.03 -32.53
N ARG A 48 -17.38 -1.57 -31.70
CA ARG A 48 -18.78 -1.34 -32.08
C ARG A 48 -19.06 0.15 -32.06
N TYR A 49 -19.59 0.66 -33.17
CA TYR A 49 -20.04 2.04 -33.28
C TYR A 49 -21.56 2.09 -33.13
N PRO A 50 -22.12 3.05 -32.37
CA PRO A 50 -23.56 3.22 -32.28
C PRO A 50 -24.14 3.54 -33.65
N ARG A 51 -25.32 2.97 -33.96
CA ARG A 51 -26.05 3.32 -35.20
C ARG A 51 -26.48 4.80 -35.12
N PRO A 52 -26.34 5.57 -36.22
CA PRO A 52 -26.41 7.03 -36.16
C PRO A 52 -27.77 7.66 -35.83
N GLU A 53 -28.88 6.92 -35.71
CA GLU A 53 -30.21 7.51 -35.94
C GLU A 53 -31.17 7.73 -34.74
N SER A 54 -30.90 7.33 -33.49
CA SER A 54 -31.94 7.54 -32.46
C SER A 54 -31.54 7.86 -31.01
N ASP A 55 -30.27 7.80 -30.61
CA ASP A 55 -29.90 8.07 -29.21
C ASP A 55 -29.01 9.32 -29.05
N PRO A 56 -29.48 10.37 -28.34
CA PRO A 56 -28.68 11.57 -28.05
C PRO A 56 -27.47 11.29 -27.13
N ARG A 57 -27.36 10.10 -26.54
CA ARG A 57 -26.16 9.66 -25.79
C ARG A 57 -25.41 8.60 -26.58
N ARG A 58 -24.63 9.03 -27.57
CA ARG A 58 -23.77 8.13 -28.36
C ARG A 58 -22.61 7.62 -27.50
N PHE A 59 -22.70 6.37 -27.05
CA PHE A 59 -21.58 5.67 -26.44
C PHE A 59 -20.86 4.83 -27.49
N PHE A 60 -19.53 4.89 -27.47
CA PHE A 60 -18.62 4.08 -28.26
C PHE A 60 -18.13 2.93 -27.40
N GLU A 61 -18.02 1.74 -27.99
CA GLU A 61 -17.53 0.54 -27.30
C GLU A 61 -16.34 -0.07 -28.03
N ARG A 62 -15.32 -0.43 -27.26
CA ARG A 62 -14.18 -1.22 -27.73
C ARG A 62 -13.96 -2.37 -26.77
N SER A 63 -13.79 -3.56 -27.32
CA SER A 63 -13.56 -4.76 -26.55
C SER A 63 -12.28 -5.47 -26.96
N TRP A 64 -11.64 -6.13 -25.99
CA TRP A 64 -10.49 -6.99 -26.16
C TRP A 64 -10.79 -8.33 -25.53
N THR A 65 -10.46 -9.41 -26.22
CA THR A 65 -10.47 -10.77 -25.67
C THR A 65 -9.02 -11.23 -25.54
N LEU A 66 -8.63 -11.57 -24.33
CA LEU A 66 -7.34 -12.17 -24.03
C LEU A 66 -7.51 -13.69 -24.09
N SER A 67 -6.79 -14.36 -24.99
CA SER A 67 -6.78 -15.82 -25.08
C SER A 67 -5.42 -16.42 -24.76
N GLY A 68 -5.43 -17.67 -24.32
CA GLY A 68 -4.22 -18.44 -24.04
C GLY A 68 -4.41 -19.53 -22.99
N GLN A 69 -3.45 -20.45 -22.94
CA GLN A 69 -3.47 -21.63 -22.06
C GLN A 69 -3.19 -21.33 -20.58
N SER A 70 -2.93 -20.07 -20.25
CA SER A 70 -2.33 -19.65 -18.99
C SER A 70 -3.22 -18.68 -18.24
N GLN A 71 -3.44 -18.96 -16.96
CA GLN A 71 -4.30 -18.14 -16.12
C GLN A 71 -3.70 -16.74 -15.88
N LEU A 72 -4.55 -15.72 -15.94
CA LEU A 72 -4.22 -14.36 -15.55
C LEU A 72 -4.05 -14.27 -14.03
N GLU A 73 -2.82 -14.19 -13.54
CA GLU A 73 -2.56 -14.05 -12.11
C GLU A 73 -2.43 -12.58 -11.66
N ARG A 74 -2.06 -11.69 -12.60
CA ARG A 74 -1.75 -10.29 -12.28
C ARG A 74 -2.40 -9.32 -13.24
N LEU A 75 -3.14 -8.37 -12.70
CA LEU A 75 -3.81 -7.31 -13.43
C LEU A 75 -3.29 -5.94 -12.99
N LYS A 76 -2.84 -5.13 -13.95
CA LYS A 76 -2.43 -3.74 -13.73
C LYS A 76 -3.37 -2.81 -14.50
N LEU A 77 -3.97 -1.86 -13.81
CA LEU A 77 -4.88 -0.87 -14.38
C LEU A 77 -4.24 0.51 -14.27
N ARG A 78 -4.17 1.23 -15.37
CA ARG A 78 -3.76 2.64 -15.42
C ARG A 78 -4.77 3.42 -16.23
N MET A 79 -5.88 3.79 -15.58
CA MET A 79 -6.98 4.42 -16.29
C MET A 79 -7.75 5.42 -15.41
N PRO A 80 -8.26 6.51 -16.00
CA PRO A 80 -9.29 7.31 -15.39
C PRO A 80 -10.66 6.60 -15.51
N GLY A 81 -11.67 7.14 -14.83
CA GLY A 81 -13.04 6.62 -14.88
C GLY A 81 -13.29 5.49 -13.89
N VAL A 82 -14.27 4.62 -14.22
CA VAL A 82 -14.66 3.49 -13.37
C VAL A 82 -14.32 2.18 -14.07
N ALA A 83 -13.73 1.24 -13.35
CA ALA A 83 -13.48 -0.11 -13.82
C ALA A 83 -14.14 -1.12 -12.87
N PHE A 84 -14.83 -2.10 -13.45
CA PHE A 84 -15.33 -3.28 -12.75
C PHE A 84 -14.48 -4.48 -13.15
N VAL A 85 -14.13 -5.30 -12.18
CA VAL A 85 -13.53 -6.62 -12.42
C VAL A 85 -14.48 -7.64 -11.81
N SER A 86 -15.00 -8.52 -12.65
CA SER A 86 -16.04 -9.49 -12.31
C SER A 86 -15.77 -10.86 -12.94
N VAL A 87 -16.50 -11.87 -12.51
CA VAL A 87 -16.57 -13.19 -13.16
C VAL A 87 -17.82 -13.22 -14.05
N ALA A 88 -17.73 -13.84 -15.22
CA ALA A 88 -18.80 -13.90 -16.20
C ALA A 88 -20.07 -14.54 -15.61
N ASP A 89 -21.21 -13.89 -15.85
CA ASP A 89 -22.51 -14.48 -15.58
C ASP A 89 -22.84 -15.57 -16.61
N PRO A 90 -23.63 -16.59 -16.24
CA PRO A 90 -24.02 -17.68 -17.13
C PRO A 90 -24.63 -17.21 -18.47
N GLN A 91 -25.36 -16.10 -18.44
CA GLN A 91 -26.05 -15.55 -19.62
C GLN A 91 -25.09 -14.83 -20.58
N GLU A 92 -24.03 -14.20 -20.07
CA GLU A 92 -23.05 -13.48 -20.89
C GLU A 92 -22.16 -14.42 -21.72
N GLU A 93 -22.05 -15.69 -21.32
CA GLU A 93 -21.33 -16.72 -22.08
C GLU A 93 -22.15 -17.21 -23.29
N GLU A 94 -23.49 -17.13 -23.23
CA GLU A 94 -24.38 -17.60 -24.30
C GLU A 94 -24.55 -16.58 -25.44
N GLU A 95 -24.63 -15.28 -25.13
CA GLU A 95 -24.88 -14.22 -26.13
C GLU A 95 -23.74 -14.00 -27.12
N ASP A 96 -22.50 -14.35 -26.75
CA ASP A 96 -21.32 -14.14 -27.59
C ASP A 96 -21.10 -15.23 -28.66
N GLY A 97 -22.11 -16.06 -28.91
CA GLY A 97 -22.24 -16.80 -30.16
C GLY A 97 -21.27 -17.96 -30.32
N GLY A 98 -21.08 -18.76 -29.26
CA GLY A 98 -20.47 -20.09 -29.39
C GLY A 98 -19.06 -20.12 -30.00
N VAL A 99 -18.29 -19.03 -29.85
CA VAL A 99 -16.86 -19.05 -30.17
C VAL A 99 -16.16 -19.92 -29.13
N GLY A 100 -16.16 -21.23 -29.39
CA GLY A 100 -15.31 -22.25 -28.78
C GLY A 100 -15.18 -22.16 -27.26
N ASN A 101 -15.98 -22.96 -26.57
CA ASN A 101 -15.83 -23.35 -25.18
C ASN A 101 -14.33 -23.35 -24.72
N GLY A 102 -13.88 -22.29 -24.02
CA GLY A 102 -12.81 -22.41 -23.03
C GLY A 102 -11.40 -21.83 -23.28
N ASP A 103 -11.10 -21.05 -24.32
CA ASP A 103 -9.70 -20.57 -24.52
C ASP A 103 -9.44 -19.07 -24.20
N TRP A 104 -10.44 -18.36 -23.66
CA TRP A 104 -10.24 -16.98 -23.22
C TRP A 104 -10.01 -16.88 -21.72
N ILE A 105 -9.14 -15.96 -21.31
CA ILE A 105 -8.68 -15.77 -19.93
C ILE A 105 -9.29 -14.51 -19.32
N ALA A 106 -9.51 -13.47 -20.13
CA ALA A 106 -10.25 -12.27 -19.72
C ALA A 106 -10.87 -11.58 -20.94
N ARG A 107 -12.03 -10.96 -20.75
CA ARG A 107 -12.66 -10.05 -21.70
C ARG A 107 -12.66 -8.65 -21.10
N ILE A 108 -12.17 -7.68 -21.85
CA ILE A 108 -12.10 -6.29 -21.42
C ILE A 108 -13.02 -5.51 -22.35
N ARG A 109 -14.11 -4.94 -21.84
CA ARG A 109 -15.00 -4.02 -22.55
C ARG A 109 -14.76 -2.62 -22.02
N VAL A 110 -14.60 -1.64 -22.90
CA VAL A 110 -14.54 -0.24 -22.52
C VAL A 110 -15.58 0.54 -23.30
N THR A 111 -16.41 1.26 -22.56
CA THR A 111 -17.42 2.17 -23.11
C THR A 111 -17.05 3.62 -22.79
N SER A 112 -17.27 4.51 -23.74
CA SER A 112 -17.00 5.94 -23.59
C SER A 112 -17.98 6.79 -24.39
N ASP A 113 -18.28 7.99 -23.91
CA ASP A 113 -18.94 9.03 -24.71
C ASP A 113 -17.97 9.76 -25.67
N SER A 114 -16.67 9.45 -25.59
CA SER A 114 -15.62 10.07 -26.38
C SER A 114 -14.82 9.05 -27.18
N PRO A 115 -14.85 9.12 -28.53
CA PRO A 115 -14.10 8.19 -29.37
C PRO A 115 -12.58 8.43 -29.24
N GLU A 116 -12.15 9.65 -28.94
CA GLU A 116 -10.74 9.98 -28.68
C GLU A 116 -10.25 9.34 -27.38
N ALA A 117 -11.06 9.38 -26.32
CA ALA A 117 -10.75 8.72 -25.06
C ALA A 117 -10.63 7.21 -25.26
N LEU A 118 -11.57 6.62 -26.00
CA LEU A 118 -11.56 5.18 -26.32
C LEU A 118 -10.38 4.77 -27.21
N ALA A 119 -9.96 5.62 -28.14
CA ALA A 119 -8.81 5.38 -29.01
C ALA A 119 -7.48 5.38 -28.24
N SER A 120 -7.40 6.12 -27.13
CA SER A 120 -6.21 6.20 -26.28
C SER A 120 -5.97 4.97 -25.39
N ILE A 121 -6.92 4.03 -25.35
CA ILE A 121 -6.82 2.83 -24.52
C ILE A 121 -5.98 1.77 -25.23
N ALA A 122 -5.02 1.23 -24.48
CA ALA A 122 -4.22 0.09 -24.87
C ALA A 122 -4.37 -1.04 -23.84
N VAL A 123 -4.41 -2.26 -24.36
CA VAL A 123 -4.37 -3.49 -23.56
C VAL A 123 -3.13 -4.25 -23.99
N GLU A 124 -2.22 -4.48 -23.05
CA GLU A 124 -1.03 -5.29 -23.24
C GLU A 124 -1.08 -6.55 -22.38
N THR A 125 -0.67 -7.67 -22.96
CA THR A 125 -0.31 -8.86 -22.20
C THR A 125 1.21 -8.96 -22.13
N ARG A 126 1.75 -9.16 -20.92
CA ARG A 126 3.19 -9.34 -20.70
C ARG A 126 3.45 -10.66 -20.00
N ARG A 127 4.14 -11.57 -20.69
CA ARG A 127 4.27 -12.98 -20.28
C ARG A 127 2.89 -13.67 -20.21
N CYS A 128 2.87 -14.97 -19.99
CA CYS A 128 1.67 -15.80 -19.98
C CYS A 128 0.65 -15.50 -18.85
N HIS A 129 0.99 -14.70 -17.83
CA HIS A 129 0.15 -14.55 -16.62
C HIS A 129 -0.12 -13.10 -16.18
N ARG A 130 0.21 -12.10 -17.01
CA ARG A 130 0.02 -10.69 -16.65
C ARG A 130 -0.68 -9.92 -17.76
N ALA A 131 -1.71 -9.19 -17.38
CA ALA A 131 -2.38 -8.21 -18.23
C ALA A 131 -2.22 -6.80 -17.66
N ALA A 132 -2.05 -5.84 -18.54
CA ALA A 132 -2.05 -4.43 -18.23
C ALA A 132 -3.04 -3.72 -19.13
N VAL A 133 -4.00 -3.04 -18.53
CA VAL A 133 -4.89 -2.09 -19.22
C VAL A 133 -4.40 -0.71 -18.86
N PHE A 134 -4.02 0.08 -19.86
CA PHE A 134 -3.56 1.43 -19.61
C PHE A 134 -4.03 2.38 -20.69
N PHE A 135 -4.25 3.62 -20.27
CA PHE A 135 -4.34 4.74 -21.19
C PHE A 135 -2.93 4.99 -21.70
N ALA A 136 -2.72 4.72 -22.99
CA ALA A 136 -1.48 5.08 -23.63
C ALA A 136 -1.29 6.58 -23.39
N PRO A 137 -0.24 7.01 -22.68
CA PRO A 137 0.10 8.40 -22.69
C PRO A 137 0.32 8.73 -24.16
N ALA A 138 -0.51 9.59 -24.74
CA ALA A 138 -0.16 10.19 -26.01
C ALA A 138 1.21 10.83 -25.78
N TRP A 139 2.28 10.19 -26.26
CA TRP A 139 3.64 10.74 -26.17
C TRP A 139 3.77 12.02 -27.00
N SER A 140 2.72 12.39 -27.75
CA SER A 140 2.53 13.69 -28.34
C SER A 140 1.70 14.58 -27.42
N HIS A 141 1.98 15.88 -27.43
CA HIS A 141 1.31 16.97 -26.69
C HIS A 141 -0.20 17.14 -26.96
N GLN A 142 -0.95 16.06 -27.22
CA GLN A 142 -2.37 16.11 -27.45
C GLN A 142 -3.14 16.30 -26.15
N VAL A 143 -4.17 17.13 -26.26
CA VAL A 143 -5.14 17.51 -25.26
C VAL A 143 -5.60 16.26 -24.50
N PRO A 144 -5.68 16.28 -23.15
CA PRO A 144 -6.21 15.15 -22.40
C PRO A 144 -7.58 14.78 -22.96
N ALA A 145 -7.70 13.55 -23.46
CA ALA A 145 -8.95 13.07 -24.03
C ALA A 145 -10.04 13.19 -22.95
N ARG A 146 -11.02 14.06 -23.20
CA ARG A 146 -12.15 14.27 -22.30
C ARG A 146 -13.21 13.23 -22.61
N GLY A 147 -13.86 12.72 -21.57
CA GLY A 147 -14.97 11.78 -21.69
C GLY A 147 -15.16 10.97 -20.43
N ASN A 148 -16.35 10.40 -20.29
CA ASN A 148 -16.64 9.39 -19.29
C ASN A 148 -16.17 8.02 -19.80
N LEU A 149 -15.63 7.22 -18.89
CA LEU A 149 -15.05 5.93 -19.20
C LEU A 149 -15.53 4.89 -18.20
N LEU A 150 -16.10 3.83 -18.73
CA LEU A 150 -16.48 2.63 -17.98
C LEU A 150 -15.73 1.45 -18.59
N THR A 151 -14.96 0.77 -17.76
CA THR A 151 -14.21 -0.44 -18.12
C THR A 151 -14.81 -1.63 -17.38
N GLU A 152 -15.05 -2.71 -18.08
CA GLU A 152 -15.55 -3.95 -17.51
C GLU A 152 -14.58 -5.06 -17.90
N ILE A 153 -14.00 -5.70 -16.89
CA ILE A 153 -13.04 -6.79 -17.04
C ILE A 153 -13.72 -8.03 -16.50
N VAL A 154 -14.19 -8.85 -17.42
CA VAL A 154 -14.91 -10.07 -17.12
C VAL A 154 -13.92 -11.24 -17.22
N LEU A 155 -13.92 -12.11 -16.23
CA LEU A 155 -13.12 -13.34 -16.16
C LEU A 155 -14.02 -14.55 -16.44
N PRO A 156 -13.51 -15.65 -17.01
CA PRO A 156 -14.36 -16.78 -17.42
C PRO A 156 -15.02 -17.45 -16.22
N ARG A 157 -16.18 -18.08 -16.44
CA ARG A 157 -16.86 -18.82 -15.38
C ARG A 157 -15.98 -19.96 -14.85
N GLY A 158 -16.10 -20.25 -13.56
CA GLY A 158 -15.26 -21.26 -12.91
C GLY A 158 -13.80 -20.81 -12.74
N TRP A 159 -13.51 -19.51 -12.92
CA TRP A 159 -12.23 -18.87 -12.62
C TRP A 159 -11.61 -19.43 -11.33
N GLY A 160 -12.33 -19.29 -10.22
CA GLY A 160 -11.89 -19.81 -8.92
C GLY A 160 -11.77 -21.33 -8.83
N GLU A 161 -12.63 -22.10 -9.50
CA GLU A 161 -12.60 -23.57 -9.41
C GLU A 161 -11.45 -24.18 -10.22
N ALA A 162 -11.12 -23.58 -11.36
CA ALA A 162 -10.03 -24.00 -12.24
C ALA A 162 -8.64 -23.60 -11.71
N GLY A 163 -8.56 -22.93 -10.55
CA GLY A 163 -7.33 -22.37 -9.99
C GLY A 163 -6.89 -21.04 -10.62
N GLY A 164 -7.66 -20.51 -11.57
CA GLY A 164 -7.42 -19.21 -12.18
C GLY A 164 -7.86 -18.15 -11.19
N MET A 165 -6.93 -17.53 -10.47
CA MET A 165 -7.29 -16.47 -9.54
C MET A 165 -6.32 -15.31 -9.63
N LEU A 166 -6.86 -14.10 -9.57
CA LEU A 166 -6.02 -12.91 -9.49
C LEU A 166 -5.35 -12.87 -8.13
N ARG A 167 -4.02 -13.05 -8.15
CA ARG A 167 -3.15 -12.92 -6.98
C ARG A 167 -2.64 -11.50 -6.81
N SER A 168 -2.65 -10.71 -7.87
CA SER A 168 -2.20 -9.33 -7.79
C SER A 168 -3.05 -8.39 -8.62
N LEU A 169 -3.51 -7.33 -7.97
CA LEU A 169 -4.22 -6.23 -8.61
C LEU A 169 -3.57 -4.91 -8.21
N ALA A 170 -3.19 -4.12 -9.21
CA ALA A 170 -2.63 -2.80 -8.99
C ALA A 170 -3.35 -1.78 -9.87
N THR A 171 -3.75 -0.65 -9.30
CA THR A 171 -4.36 0.45 -10.03
C THR A 171 -3.58 1.75 -9.85
N THR A 172 -3.45 2.53 -10.92
CA THR A 172 -2.77 3.83 -10.93
C THR A 172 -3.56 4.84 -11.77
N GLY A 173 -3.40 6.13 -11.49
CA GLY A 173 -4.14 7.20 -12.17
C GLY A 173 -5.28 7.70 -11.29
N GLU A 174 -6.34 8.26 -11.88
CA GLU A 174 -7.41 8.96 -11.14
C GLU A 174 -8.76 8.21 -11.19
N GLY A 175 -8.73 6.89 -11.44
CA GLY A 175 -9.94 6.06 -11.56
C GLY A 175 -10.33 5.29 -10.29
N LEU A 176 -11.58 4.80 -10.28
CA LEU A 176 -12.11 3.85 -9.32
C LEU A 176 -12.11 2.45 -9.92
N VAL A 177 -11.54 1.48 -9.23
CA VAL A 177 -11.61 0.05 -9.57
C VAL A 177 -12.44 -0.63 -8.51
N VAL A 178 -13.54 -1.27 -8.92
CA VAL A 178 -14.39 -2.11 -8.09
C VAL A 178 -14.11 -3.56 -8.47
N VAL A 179 -13.81 -4.37 -7.47
CA VAL A 179 -13.59 -5.81 -7.63
C VAL A 179 -14.75 -6.53 -6.98
N GLU A 180 -15.43 -7.33 -7.78
CA GLU A 180 -16.52 -8.19 -7.32
C GLU A 180 -15.99 -9.48 -6.71
N ASP A 181 -16.92 -10.30 -6.23
CA ASP A 181 -16.62 -11.57 -5.59
C ASP A 181 -15.91 -12.54 -6.53
N ASP A 182 -15.12 -13.43 -5.94
CA ASP A 182 -14.52 -14.60 -6.62
C ASP A 182 -13.51 -14.30 -7.72
N VAL A 183 -13.19 -13.02 -7.91
CA VAL A 183 -12.15 -12.53 -8.81
C VAL A 183 -10.75 -12.79 -8.26
N LEU A 184 -10.56 -12.52 -6.97
CA LEU A 184 -9.27 -12.60 -6.30
C LEU A 184 -9.06 -13.98 -5.67
N ALA A 185 -7.78 -14.36 -5.51
CA ALA A 185 -7.36 -15.59 -4.85
C ALA A 185 -7.57 -15.59 -3.32
N MET A 186 -8.65 -14.99 -2.87
CA MET A 186 -8.89 -14.68 -1.46
C MET A 186 -9.57 -15.80 -0.70
N HIS A 187 -10.36 -16.66 -1.34
CA HIS A 187 -11.11 -17.70 -0.62
C HIS A 187 -10.65 -19.12 -0.94
N ALA A 188 -10.17 -19.34 -2.16
CA ALA A 188 -10.06 -20.69 -2.69
C ALA A 188 -8.64 -21.27 -2.69
N ASP A 189 -7.63 -20.47 -2.33
CA ASP A 189 -6.26 -20.95 -2.10
C ASP A 189 -5.71 -20.36 -0.79
N PRO A 190 -5.79 -21.09 0.34
CA PRO A 190 -5.27 -20.61 1.64
C PRO A 190 -3.74 -20.45 1.65
N ASN A 191 -3.04 -20.95 0.62
CA ASN A 191 -1.62 -20.75 0.43
C ASN A 191 -1.31 -19.53 -0.45
N ALA A 192 -2.32 -18.86 -1.01
CA ALA A 192 -2.12 -17.75 -1.93
C ALA A 192 -1.48 -16.53 -1.26
N VAL A 193 -0.65 -15.84 -2.05
CA VAL A 193 -0.11 -14.52 -1.72
C VAL A 193 -0.88 -13.49 -2.55
N VAL A 194 -1.74 -12.71 -1.89
CA VAL A 194 -2.57 -11.69 -2.53
C VAL A 194 -1.97 -10.30 -2.35
N LYS A 195 -1.87 -9.53 -3.44
CA LYS A 195 -1.31 -8.17 -3.46
C LYS A 195 -2.28 -7.16 -4.06
N LEU A 196 -2.65 -6.16 -3.29
CA LEU A 196 -3.51 -5.06 -3.68
C LEU A 196 -2.75 -3.74 -3.62
N ALA A 197 -2.82 -2.93 -4.67
CA ALA A 197 -2.12 -1.65 -4.73
C ALA A 197 -2.95 -0.55 -5.40
N ALA A 198 -2.94 0.65 -4.83
CA ALA A 198 -3.48 1.86 -5.46
C ALA A 198 -2.47 3.02 -5.39
N ALA A 199 -2.36 3.83 -6.45
CA ALA A 199 -1.44 4.97 -6.49
C ALA A 199 -1.94 6.11 -7.39
N HIS A 200 -1.38 7.32 -7.18
CA HIS A 200 -1.63 8.51 -8.02
C HIS A 200 -3.09 9.01 -8.06
N GLY A 201 -3.86 8.79 -6.99
CA GLY A 201 -5.26 9.22 -6.90
C GLY A 201 -6.29 8.13 -7.17
N SER A 202 -5.84 6.91 -7.49
CA SER A 202 -6.74 5.81 -7.81
C SER A 202 -7.38 5.26 -6.56
N ARG A 203 -8.60 4.74 -6.70
CA ARG A 203 -9.31 4.04 -5.63
C ARG A 203 -9.52 2.60 -6.03
N LEU A 204 -9.18 1.67 -5.14
CA LEU A 204 -9.44 0.25 -5.27
C LEU A 204 -10.41 -0.17 -4.18
N ALA A 205 -11.62 -0.58 -4.56
CA ALA A 205 -12.63 -1.10 -3.66
C ALA A 205 -12.78 -2.59 -3.91
N VAL A 206 -12.45 -3.40 -2.91
CA VAL A 206 -12.63 -4.86 -2.91
C VAL A 206 -13.69 -5.18 -1.87
N THR A 207 -14.82 -5.68 -2.31
CA THR A 207 -15.86 -6.22 -1.42
C THR A 207 -15.93 -7.71 -1.66
N ALA A 208 -15.62 -8.49 -0.62
CA ALA A 208 -15.81 -9.92 -0.62
C ALA A 208 -17.08 -10.25 0.17
N THR A 209 -17.94 -11.10 -0.38
CA THR A 209 -19.07 -11.72 0.32
C THR A 209 -18.69 -13.02 1.02
N ARG A 210 -17.54 -13.61 0.65
CA ARG A 210 -16.94 -14.78 1.29
C ARG A 210 -15.74 -14.41 2.15
N ASP A 211 -15.38 -15.32 3.04
CA ASP A 211 -14.20 -15.17 3.89
C ASP A 211 -12.92 -15.09 3.05
N VAL A 212 -12.05 -14.16 3.43
CA VAL A 212 -10.70 -14.06 2.91
C VAL A 212 -9.82 -15.00 3.73
N ASP A 213 -9.37 -16.11 3.15
CA ASP A 213 -8.40 -17.06 3.70
C ASP A 213 -7.18 -17.19 2.76
N VAL A 214 -6.06 -16.61 3.17
CA VAL A 214 -4.82 -16.54 2.36
C VAL A 214 -3.57 -16.72 3.21
N SER A 215 -2.43 -17.04 2.61
CA SER A 215 -1.18 -17.15 3.37
C SER A 215 -0.58 -15.79 3.68
N LYS A 216 -0.64 -14.88 2.71
CA LYS A 216 -0.11 -13.55 2.83
C LYS A 216 -0.98 -12.56 2.11
N LEU A 217 -1.36 -11.49 2.80
CA LEU A 217 -2.13 -10.40 2.23
C LEU A 217 -1.28 -9.13 2.31
N GLN A 218 -0.99 -8.52 1.16
CA GLN A 218 -0.24 -7.28 1.06
C GLN A 218 -1.13 -6.21 0.45
N ILE A 219 -1.32 -5.10 1.16
CA ILE A 219 -2.15 -3.99 0.71
C ILE A 219 -1.32 -2.72 0.81
N ALA A 220 -1.21 -1.95 -0.28
CA ALA A 220 -0.57 -0.66 -0.23
C ALA A 220 -1.31 0.44 -0.98
N ALA A 221 -1.21 1.64 -0.44
CA ALA A 221 -1.65 2.86 -1.09
C ALA A 221 -0.51 3.89 -1.15
N ALA A 222 -0.31 4.54 -2.29
CA ALA A 222 0.75 5.53 -2.48
C ALA A 222 0.22 6.85 -3.08
N ALA A 223 0.91 7.96 -2.82
CA ALA A 223 0.51 9.30 -3.23
C ALA A 223 -0.89 9.66 -2.73
N LEU A 224 -1.91 9.76 -3.59
CA LEU A 224 -3.32 9.97 -3.20
C LEU A 224 -4.17 8.69 -3.37
N GLY A 225 -3.53 7.54 -3.59
CA GLY A 225 -4.22 6.27 -3.78
C GLY A 225 -5.00 5.83 -2.54
N ARG A 226 -6.08 5.08 -2.76
CA ARG A 226 -6.90 4.51 -1.69
C ARG A 226 -7.20 3.05 -1.95
N VAL A 227 -7.06 2.20 -0.94
CA VAL A 227 -7.53 0.81 -0.98
C VAL A 227 -8.52 0.56 0.14
N ASP A 228 -9.74 0.14 -0.22
CA ASP A 228 -10.77 -0.30 0.71
C ASP A 228 -10.98 -1.80 0.50
N LEU A 229 -10.68 -2.63 1.51
CA LEU A 229 -10.99 -4.06 1.55
C LEU A 229 -12.06 -4.31 2.60
N ARG A 230 -13.17 -4.93 2.19
CA ARG A 230 -14.25 -5.35 3.08
C ARG A 230 -14.55 -6.83 2.86
N ALA A 231 -14.59 -7.60 3.95
CA ALA A 231 -14.92 -9.03 3.93
C ALA A 231 -15.69 -9.44 5.19
N PRO A 232 -16.41 -10.58 5.20
CA PRO A 232 -17.04 -11.10 6.39
C PRO A 232 -15.98 -11.47 7.43
N ASN A 233 -15.03 -12.34 7.07
CA ASN A 233 -13.86 -12.64 7.90
C ASN A 233 -12.56 -12.49 7.10
N VAL A 234 -11.47 -12.18 7.79
CA VAL A 234 -10.12 -12.06 7.21
C VAL A 234 -9.16 -12.95 8.00
N VAL A 235 -8.78 -14.06 7.40
CA VAL A 235 -7.83 -15.06 7.91
C VAL A 235 -6.57 -15.02 7.05
N VAL A 236 -5.46 -14.67 7.69
CA VAL A 236 -4.15 -14.63 7.03
C VAL A 236 -3.22 -15.54 7.79
N SER A 237 -2.93 -16.73 7.25
CA SER A 237 -2.19 -17.78 7.96
C SER A 237 -0.72 -17.44 8.20
N GLY A 238 -0.15 -16.50 7.43
CA GLY A 238 1.21 -15.99 7.60
C GLY A 238 1.25 -14.54 8.07
N LYS A 239 1.21 -13.60 7.13
CA LYS A 239 1.44 -12.16 7.41
C LYS A 239 0.48 -11.24 6.66
N LEU A 240 -0.14 -10.31 7.39
CA LEU A 240 -0.89 -9.20 6.86
C LEU A 240 -0.02 -7.94 6.84
N ASP A 241 0.37 -7.50 5.64
CA ASP A 241 1.15 -6.28 5.39
C ASP A 241 0.22 -5.17 4.88
N VAL A 242 0.15 -4.04 5.60
CA VAL A 242 -0.64 -2.88 5.19
C VAL A 242 0.24 -1.63 5.19
N ALA A 243 0.34 -0.96 4.04
CA ALA A 243 1.27 0.15 3.86
C ALA A 243 0.62 1.40 3.23
N GLY A 244 0.96 2.58 3.74
CA GLY A 244 0.64 3.88 3.16
C GLY A 244 1.91 4.65 2.81
N ALA A 245 1.95 5.31 1.65
CA ALA A 245 3.04 6.20 1.26
C ALA A 245 2.48 7.53 0.71
N GLY A 246 3.16 8.65 1.01
CA GLY A 246 2.61 9.98 0.72
C GLY A 246 1.33 10.22 1.52
N ALA A 247 0.25 10.62 0.87
CA ALA A 247 -1.09 10.78 1.45
C ALA A 247 -2.00 9.54 1.21
N GLY A 248 -1.40 8.37 0.90
CA GLY A 248 -2.15 7.17 0.56
C GLY A 248 -2.97 6.64 1.75
N SER A 249 -4.15 6.10 1.46
CA SER A 249 -5.04 5.56 2.50
C SER A 249 -5.38 4.09 2.29
N VAL A 250 -5.35 3.31 3.36
CA VAL A 250 -5.81 1.92 3.34
C VAL A 250 -6.83 1.68 4.44
N HIS A 251 -7.94 1.05 4.10
CA HIS A 251 -8.98 0.63 5.01
C HIS A 251 -9.23 -0.86 4.85
N VAL A 252 -9.01 -1.64 5.91
CA VAL A 252 -9.31 -3.07 5.98
C VAL A 252 -10.41 -3.28 6.99
N GLN A 253 -11.56 -3.81 6.56
CA GLN A 253 -12.72 -4.04 7.39
C GLN A 253 -13.14 -5.51 7.34
N SER A 254 -13.06 -6.18 8.49
CA SER A 254 -13.69 -7.48 8.73
C SER A 254 -15.01 -7.28 9.48
N LEU A 255 -16.10 -7.87 9.00
CA LEU A 255 -17.43 -7.77 9.61
C LEU A 255 -17.65 -8.77 10.77
N GLY A 256 -16.78 -9.77 10.87
CA GLY A 256 -16.68 -10.73 11.94
C GLY A 256 -15.29 -10.62 12.57
N TYR A 257 -14.42 -11.58 12.29
CA TYR A 257 -13.08 -11.63 12.88
C TYR A 257 -11.94 -11.38 11.89
N LEU A 258 -10.84 -10.85 12.41
CA LEU A 258 -9.57 -10.76 11.71
C LEU A 258 -8.52 -11.58 12.48
N ARG A 259 -7.92 -12.57 11.82
CA ARG A 259 -6.88 -13.43 12.38
C ARG A 259 -5.62 -13.37 11.54
N SER A 260 -4.49 -13.04 12.15
CA SER A 260 -3.19 -13.17 11.49
C SER A 260 -2.07 -13.36 12.50
N PRO A 261 -1.13 -14.31 12.35
CA PRO A 261 0.02 -14.40 13.25
C PRO A 261 0.85 -13.12 13.29
N GLN A 262 0.93 -12.40 12.17
CA GLN A 262 1.71 -11.17 12.06
C GLN A 262 0.95 -10.07 11.32
N LEU A 263 0.71 -8.95 12.00
CA LEU A 263 0.17 -7.72 11.41
C LEU A 263 1.27 -6.66 11.35
N SER A 264 1.61 -6.21 10.14
CA SER A 264 2.58 -5.13 9.92
C SER A 264 1.90 -3.96 9.24
N VAL A 265 1.81 -2.83 9.95
CA VAL A 265 1.26 -1.58 9.45
C VAL A 265 2.36 -0.53 9.34
N ALA A 266 2.52 0.06 8.16
CA ALA A 266 3.56 1.07 7.93
C ALA A 266 3.01 2.28 7.18
N ILE A 267 3.42 3.49 7.58
CA ILE A 267 3.12 4.73 6.87
C ILE A 267 4.40 5.53 6.66
N ALA A 268 4.65 5.96 5.43
CA ALA A 268 5.71 6.91 5.08
C ALA A 268 5.10 8.16 4.44
N GLY A 269 4.96 9.24 5.21
CA GLY A 269 4.25 10.46 4.81
C GLY A 269 3.05 10.73 5.71
N ASP A 270 1.98 11.25 5.12
CA ASP A 270 0.82 11.86 5.80
C ASP A 270 -0.46 11.02 5.62
N GLY A 271 -0.30 9.79 5.15
CA GLY A 271 -1.38 8.86 4.85
C GLY A 271 -2.11 8.34 6.08
N ARG A 272 -3.12 7.49 5.83
CA ARG A 272 -3.94 6.89 6.88
C ARG A 272 -4.14 5.39 6.65
N VAL A 273 -3.86 4.59 7.66
CA VAL A 273 -4.19 3.17 7.66
C VAL A 273 -5.17 2.85 8.78
N CYS A 274 -6.26 2.20 8.42
CA CYS A 274 -7.32 1.76 9.31
C CYS A 274 -7.49 0.25 9.16
N VAL A 275 -7.33 -0.50 10.25
CA VAL A 275 -7.64 -1.93 10.32
C VAL A 275 -8.73 -2.10 11.37
N HIS A 276 -9.88 -2.64 10.95
CA HIS A 276 -11.05 -2.77 11.77
C HIS A 276 -11.62 -4.19 11.69
N ALA A 277 -11.90 -4.79 12.85
CA ALA A 277 -12.64 -6.04 12.94
C ALA A 277 -13.89 -5.82 13.80
N ALA A 278 -15.06 -6.25 13.36
CA ALA A 278 -16.28 -5.91 14.07
C ALA A 278 -16.56 -6.80 15.30
N GLU A 279 -16.00 -8.01 15.35
CA GLU A 279 -16.22 -8.94 16.46
C GLU A 279 -14.94 -9.28 17.20
N ARG A 280 -13.87 -9.64 16.49
CA ARG A 280 -12.65 -10.18 17.11
C ARG A 280 -11.40 -9.87 16.30
N LEU A 281 -10.32 -9.48 16.96
CA LEU A 281 -8.99 -9.35 16.35
C LEU A 281 -8.00 -10.27 17.08
N THR A 282 -7.40 -11.22 16.37
CA THR A 282 -6.41 -12.14 16.95
C THR A 282 -5.11 -12.01 16.18
N VAL A 283 -4.10 -11.40 16.80
CA VAL A 283 -2.81 -11.13 16.17
C VAL A 283 -1.68 -11.45 17.13
N GLU A 284 -0.80 -12.41 16.84
CA GLU A 284 0.27 -12.72 17.79
C GLU A 284 1.30 -11.60 17.91
N ARG A 285 1.78 -11.10 16.77
CA ARG A 285 2.76 -10.02 16.70
C ARG A 285 2.26 -8.89 15.84
N MET A 286 2.23 -7.68 16.40
CA MET A 286 1.86 -6.47 15.69
C MET A 286 3.06 -5.53 15.57
N ARG A 287 3.22 -4.91 14.41
CA ARG A 287 4.21 -3.85 14.18
C ARG A 287 3.52 -2.65 13.55
N SER A 288 3.70 -1.47 14.14
CA SER A 288 3.17 -0.21 13.63
C SER A 288 4.31 0.78 13.46
N VAL A 289 4.56 1.25 12.24
CA VAL A 289 5.64 2.20 11.95
C VAL A 289 5.09 3.42 11.22
N ILE A 290 5.37 4.61 11.73
CA ILE A 290 5.08 5.88 11.05
C ILE A 290 6.39 6.61 10.82
N ALA A 291 6.64 7.04 9.59
CA ALA A 291 7.72 7.93 9.20
C ALA A 291 7.12 9.13 8.46
N GLY A 292 6.70 10.18 9.19
CA GLY A 292 5.98 11.33 8.65
C GLY A 292 4.87 11.82 9.58
N ALA A 293 3.79 12.38 9.01
CA ALA A 293 2.64 12.91 9.73
C ALA A 293 1.38 12.03 9.68
N GLY A 294 1.53 10.76 9.36
CA GLY A 294 0.42 9.84 9.12
C GLY A 294 -0.32 9.37 10.37
N SER A 295 -1.40 8.61 10.15
CA SER A 295 -2.25 8.05 11.20
C SER A 295 -2.50 6.55 11.03
N ILE A 296 -2.22 5.77 12.06
CA ILE A 296 -2.56 4.34 12.15
C ILE A 296 -3.68 4.16 13.17
N SER A 297 -4.72 3.43 12.79
CA SER A 297 -5.78 3.01 13.70
C SER A 297 -6.04 1.51 13.54
N VAL A 298 -5.95 0.78 14.65
CA VAL A 298 -6.33 -0.63 14.74
C VAL A 298 -7.40 -0.72 15.82
N SER A 299 -8.59 -1.17 15.44
CA SER A 299 -9.76 -1.16 16.33
C SER A 299 -10.58 -2.42 16.18
N VAL A 300 -11.29 -2.76 17.25
CA VAL A 300 -12.32 -3.78 17.24
C VAL A 300 -13.63 -3.13 17.62
N ALA A 301 -14.70 -3.33 16.83
CA ALA A 301 -16.00 -2.82 17.24
C ALA A 301 -16.44 -3.58 18.50
N ASP A 302 -16.81 -2.85 19.53
CA ASP A 302 -17.45 -3.45 20.68
C ASP A 302 -18.90 -3.83 20.28
N ARG A 303 -19.14 -5.11 20.00
CA ARG A 303 -20.51 -5.63 19.78
C ARG A 303 -21.34 -5.71 21.06
N GLY A 304 -20.82 -5.29 22.21
CA GLY A 304 -21.42 -5.51 23.52
C GLY A 304 -21.97 -4.25 24.20
N GLY A 305 -22.81 -3.49 23.51
CA GLY A 305 -23.76 -2.49 24.03
C GLY A 305 -23.42 -1.80 25.34
N SER A 306 -22.86 -0.60 25.28
CA SER A 306 -22.78 0.43 26.34
C SER A 306 -23.04 -0.08 27.76
N SER A 307 -22.27 -1.07 28.24
CA SER A 307 -22.37 -1.42 29.65
C SER A 307 -21.79 -0.23 30.38
N LYS A 308 -22.62 0.49 31.13
CA LYS A 308 -22.18 1.63 31.95
C LYS A 308 -21.10 1.22 32.96
N ASP A 309 -20.91 -0.08 33.18
CA ASP A 309 -19.83 -0.64 33.98
C ASP A 309 -18.54 -0.79 33.16
N PRO A 310 -17.53 0.08 33.36
CA PRO A 310 -16.26 0.01 32.65
C PRO A 310 -15.48 -1.27 32.96
N ALA A 311 -15.69 -1.87 34.14
CA ALA A 311 -15.04 -3.12 34.53
C ALA A 311 -15.57 -4.34 33.74
N ALA A 312 -16.88 -4.39 33.47
CA ALA A 312 -17.49 -5.45 32.67
C ALA A 312 -17.09 -5.34 31.19
N ALA A 313 -16.96 -4.11 30.68
CA ALA A 313 -16.43 -3.84 29.34
C ALA A 313 -14.95 -4.26 29.21
N ALA A 314 -14.11 -3.92 30.20
CA ALA A 314 -12.69 -4.28 30.21
C ALA A 314 -12.47 -5.81 30.22
N SER A 315 -13.25 -6.55 31.01
CA SER A 315 -13.17 -8.01 31.06
C SER A 315 -13.60 -8.68 29.74
N ARG A 316 -14.60 -8.13 29.04
CA ARG A 316 -15.05 -8.62 27.73
C ARG A 316 -14.04 -8.33 26.62
N LEU A 317 -13.45 -7.14 26.61
CA LEU A 317 -12.44 -6.73 25.62
C LEU A 317 -11.17 -7.60 25.69
N SER A 318 -10.75 -8.00 26.89
CA SER A 318 -9.56 -8.85 27.08
C SER A 318 -9.74 -10.28 26.53
N ALA A 319 -10.96 -10.80 26.41
CA ALA A 319 -11.23 -12.11 25.81
C ALA A 319 -11.33 -12.05 24.27
N VAL A 320 -11.60 -10.86 23.74
CA VAL A 320 -11.95 -10.60 22.34
C VAL A 320 -10.73 -10.15 21.52
N VAL A 321 -9.71 -9.55 22.15
CA VAL A 321 -8.51 -9.11 21.44
C VAL A 321 -7.27 -9.60 22.15
N ALA A 322 -6.47 -10.40 21.45
CA ALA A 322 -5.25 -10.97 21.99
C ALA A 322 -4.07 -10.62 21.08
N CYS A 323 -3.17 -9.79 21.59
CA CYS A 323 -1.86 -9.57 21.02
C CYS A 323 -0.74 -9.90 22.02
N LYS A 324 0.27 -10.67 21.60
CA LYS A 324 1.39 -11.02 22.49
C LYS A 324 2.41 -9.89 22.52
N SER A 325 2.81 -9.39 21.35
CA SER A 325 3.76 -8.29 21.27
C SER A 325 3.37 -7.23 20.24
N HIS A 326 3.50 -5.95 20.61
CA HIS A 326 3.29 -4.81 19.73
C HIS A 326 4.49 -3.87 19.75
N HIS A 327 5.14 -3.72 18.60
CA HIS A 327 6.20 -2.74 18.42
C HIS A 327 5.69 -1.53 17.66
N ILE A 328 5.77 -0.36 18.29
CA ILE A 328 5.37 0.93 17.72
C ILE A 328 6.61 1.77 17.51
N GLY A 329 6.85 2.21 16.27
CA GLY A 329 7.91 3.15 15.92
C GLY A 329 7.31 4.39 15.26
N VAL A 330 7.53 5.57 15.83
CA VAL A 330 7.07 6.84 15.22
C VAL A 330 8.27 7.75 15.02
N VAL A 331 8.49 8.17 13.78
CA VAL A 331 9.50 9.15 13.39
C VAL A 331 8.77 10.30 12.68
N GLY A 332 8.81 11.49 13.25
CA GLY A 332 8.05 12.65 12.74
C GLY A 332 6.86 13.01 13.62
N SER A 333 5.73 13.35 13.00
CA SER A 333 4.55 13.94 13.65
C SER A 333 3.27 13.11 13.48
N GLY A 334 3.27 11.86 13.98
CA GLY A 334 2.23 10.86 13.68
C GLY A 334 1.35 10.45 14.86
N SER A 335 0.24 9.78 14.56
CA SER A 335 -0.66 9.22 15.58
C SER A 335 -0.89 7.72 15.41
N VAL A 336 -0.80 6.95 16.50
CA VAL A 336 -1.12 5.52 16.53
C VAL A 336 -2.21 5.26 17.55
N ARG A 337 -3.35 4.72 17.14
CA ARG A 337 -4.47 4.36 18.02
C ARG A 337 -4.76 2.87 17.94
N CYS A 338 -4.42 2.15 19.02
CA CYS A 338 -4.67 0.72 19.21
C CYS A 338 -5.29 0.46 20.60
N ALA A 339 -6.12 1.39 21.09
CA ALA A 339 -6.71 1.33 22.43
C ALA A 339 -7.66 0.12 22.64
N ASP A 340 -8.25 -0.38 21.56
CA ASP A 340 -9.20 -1.50 21.61
C ASP A 340 -8.48 -2.87 21.52
N VAL A 341 -7.14 -2.86 21.51
CA VAL A 341 -6.30 -4.06 21.29
C VAL A 341 -5.45 -4.34 22.53
N ALA A 342 -5.96 -5.20 23.40
CA ALA A 342 -5.21 -5.67 24.57
C ALA A 342 -3.96 -6.45 24.12
N THR A 343 -2.79 -5.93 24.49
CA THR A 343 -1.49 -6.49 24.12
C THR A 343 -0.70 -6.86 25.37
N GLN A 344 -0.03 -8.01 25.44
CA GLN A 344 0.78 -8.36 26.62
C GLN A 344 1.98 -7.43 26.75
N GLN A 345 2.80 -7.34 25.71
CA GLN A 345 4.03 -6.55 25.69
C GLN A 345 3.95 -5.46 24.63
N VAL A 346 4.08 -4.21 25.04
CA VAL A 346 4.11 -3.06 24.12
C VAL A 346 5.44 -2.32 24.25
N ALA A 347 6.12 -2.15 23.12
CA ALA A 347 7.34 -1.34 23.01
C ALA A 347 7.08 -0.15 22.08
N VAL A 348 7.19 1.06 22.63
CA VAL A 348 6.96 2.32 21.93
C VAL A 348 8.28 3.09 21.79
N GLY A 349 8.72 3.29 20.54
CA GLY A 349 9.85 4.14 20.17
C GLY A 349 9.37 5.38 19.43
N VAL A 350 9.61 6.57 19.98
CA VAL A 350 9.24 7.85 19.35
C VAL A 350 10.47 8.70 19.09
N ALA A 351 10.59 9.25 17.89
CA ALA A 351 11.55 10.28 17.51
C ALA A 351 10.81 11.43 16.82
N GLY A 352 10.39 12.45 17.57
CA GLY A 352 9.58 13.56 17.07
C GLY A 352 8.40 13.92 17.97
N HIS A 353 7.24 14.18 17.37
CA HIS A 353 5.98 14.57 18.02
C HIS A 353 4.95 13.45 17.79
N ALA A 354 4.65 12.60 18.79
CA ALA A 354 3.72 11.49 18.57
C ALA A 354 2.60 11.44 19.59
N HIS A 355 1.41 11.05 19.12
CA HIS A 355 0.29 10.65 19.97
C HIS A 355 0.05 9.16 19.81
N VAL A 356 0.22 8.40 20.89
CA VAL A 356 0.12 6.94 20.88
C VAL A 356 -0.89 6.52 21.94
N VAL A 357 -1.93 5.80 21.55
CA VAL A 357 -2.92 5.22 22.47
C VAL A 357 -2.85 3.70 22.35
N VAL A 358 -2.53 3.01 23.45
CA VAL A 358 -2.30 1.55 23.49
C VAL A 358 -2.89 0.95 24.76
N ASP A 359 -3.25 -0.34 24.69
CA ASP A 359 -3.67 -1.15 25.83
C ASP A 359 -2.68 -2.32 26.01
N ALA A 360 -1.97 -2.35 27.12
CA ALA A 360 -0.78 -3.17 27.38
C ALA A 360 -0.89 -3.86 28.75
N THR A 361 -1.26 -5.14 28.79
CA THR A 361 -1.70 -5.82 30.00
C THR A 361 -0.57 -6.24 30.93
N GLU A 362 0.64 -6.45 30.43
CA GLU A 362 1.78 -6.95 31.23
C GLU A 362 2.94 -5.95 31.27
N GLU A 363 3.40 -5.48 30.10
CA GLU A 363 4.60 -4.66 29.98
C GLU A 363 4.41 -3.50 28.99
N LEU A 364 4.81 -2.30 29.41
CA LEU A 364 4.87 -1.11 28.55
C LEU A 364 6.25 -0.45 28.63
N LYS A 365 7.03 -0.59 27.56
CA LYS A 365 8.32 0.06 27.38
C LYS A 365 8.17 1.28 26.49
N VAL A 366 8.60 2.46 26.97
CA VAL A 366 8.53 3.70 26.19
C VAL A 366 9.90 4.36 26.13
N VAL A 367 10.39 4.56 24.91
CA VAL A 367 11.60 5.32 24.59
C VAL A 367 11.20 6.46 23.67
N SER A 368 11.48 7.70 24.09
CA SER A 368 11.12 8.88 23.31
C SER A 368 12.28 9.88 23.21
N ILE A 369 12.51 10.37 22.00
CA ILE A 369 13.38 11.50 21.68
C ILE A 369 12.47 12.58 21.05
N GLY A 370 12.09 13.59 21.83
CA GLY A 370 11.12 14.62 21.43
C GLY A 370 9.89 14.66 22.35
N THR A 371 8.73 15.05 21.81
CA THR A 371 7.47 15.11 22.56
C THR A 371 6.60 13.91 22.22
N ALA A 372 6.39 13.02 23.19
CA ALA A 372 5.52 11.87 23.03
C ALA A 372 4.39 11.92 24.06
N CYS A 373 3.15 11.84 23.61
CA CYS A 373 2.00 11.61 24.46
C CYS A 373 1.58 10.15 24.29
N VAL A 374 1.89 9.33 25.28
CA VAL A 374 1.44 7.93 25.34
C VAL A 374 0.28 7.84 26.32
N GLN A 375 -0.90 7.50 25.82
CA GLN A 375 -2.12 7.30 26.60
C GLN A 375 -2.40 5.81 26.74
N TYR A 376 -2.83 5.44 27.94
CA TYR A 376 -3.12 4.07 28.31
C TYR A 376 -4.45 4.04 29.08
N PRO A 377 -5.49 3.35 28.59
CA PRO A 377 -6.85 3.49 29.09
C PRO A 377 -7.16 2.68 30.36
N ARG A 378 -6.33 1.69 30.74
CA ARG A 378 -6.52 0.86 31.96
C ARG A 378 -5.60 1.30 33.11
N GLU A 379 -5.64 0.61 34.24
CA GLU A 379 -4.64 0.76 35.29
C GLU A 379 -3.24 0.42 34.76
N ALA A 380 -2.24 1.21 35.17
CA ALA A 380 -0.88 1.07 34.64
C ALA A 380 -0.29 -0.32 34.94
N PRO A 381 0.36 -0.98 33.95
CA PRO A 381 1.04 -2.26 34.19
C PRO A 381 2.18 -2.12 35.20
N SER A 382 2.53 -3.22 35.85
CA SER A 382 3.44 -3.27 37.01
C SER A 382 4.88 -2.83 36.73
N VAL A 383 5.29 -2.68 35.47
CA VAL A 383 6.62 -2.22 35.06
C VAL A 383 6.51 -1.18 33.94
N ALA A 384 6.51 0.10 34.31
CA ALA A 384 6.63 1.22 33.39
C ALA A 384 8.06 1.80 33.48
N ALA A 385 9.03 1.16 32.82
CA ALA A 385 10.39 1.67 32.78
C ALA A 385 10.48 2.89 31.83
N ARG A 386 10.64 4.10 32.39
CA ARG A 386 10.92 5.33 31.63
C ARG A 386 12.42 5.50 31.39
N GLY A 387 12.84 5.53 30.12
CA GLY A 387 14.20 5.90 29.71
C GLY A 387 14.23 7.16 28.85
N GLY A 388 14.38 8.36 29.43
CA GLY A 388 14.60 9.62 28.67
C GLY A 388 14.34 10.92 29.46
N TRP A 389 15.08 12.00 29.15
CA TRP A 389 15.22 13.25 29.93
C TRP A 389 14.11 14.31 29.67
N HIS A 390 13.36 14.68 30.74
CA HIS A 390 12.45 15.85 31.01
C HIS A 390 11.25 16.15 30.05
N SER A 391 10.12 16.82 30.37
CA SER A 391 9.55 17.61 31.50
C SER A 391 8.00 17.57 31.49
N SER A 392 7.37 17.42 32.68
CA SER A 392 5.99 17.73 33.16
C SER A 392 4.70 17.14 32.53
N GLU A 393 4.09 16.20 33.30
CA GLU A 393 2.67 15.86 33.61
C GLU A 393 1.52 15.79 32.57
N PRO A 394 0.49 14.90 32.75
CA PRO A 394 0.00 14.35 34.02
C PRO A 394 -0.09 12.81 34.12
N HIS A 395 0.54 12.29 35.19
CA HIS A 395 0.08 11.29 36.18
C HIS A 395 1.34 10.84 36.93
N GLU A 396 1.41 11.22 38.20
CA GLU A 396 2.52 10.97 39.12
C GLU A 396 2.47 9.50 39.58
N VAL A 397 3.43 8.69 39.12
CA VAL A 397 3.64 7.33 39.62
C VAL A 397 4.85 7.37 40.54
N ALA A 398 4.63 6.98 41.79
CA ALA A 398 5.65 6.92 42.84
C ALA A 398 6.80 5.99 42.43
N THR A 399 8.02 6.52 42.40
CA THR A 399 9.24 5.74 42.20
C THR A 399 9.62 5.02 43.49
N VAL A 400 9.59 3.69 43.49
CA VAL A 400 10.16 2.85 44.56
C VAL A 400 11.68 2.89 44.44
N ALA A 401 12.38 3.17 45.55
CA ALA A 401 13.84 3.16 45.59
C ALA A 401 14.36 1.72 45.55
N LEU A 402 15.01 1.34 44.45
CA LEU A 402 15.69 0.05 44.28
C LEU A 402 17.04 0.02 44.99
N THR A 403 17.46 -1.16 45.42
CA THR A 403 18.77 -1.38 46.06
C THR A 403 19.90 -1.33 45.03
N ASP A 404 21.13 -1.00 45.46
CA ASP A 404 22.28 -0.83 44.54
C ASP A 404 22.63 -2.08 43.72
N ALA A 405 22.29 -3.28 44.24
CA ALA A 405 22.46 -4.54 43.53
C ALA A 405 21.47 -4.68 42.37
N GLU A 406 20.19 -4.37 42.61
CA GLU A 406 19.14 -4.35 41.59
C GLU A 406 19.43 -3.28 40.54
N LYS A 407 19.92 -2.12 40.96
CA LYS A 407 20.34 -1.03 40.08
C LYS A 407 21.44 -1.44 39.10
N SER A 408 22.41 -2.24 39.53
CA SER A 408 23.50 -2.72 38.68
C SER A 408 23.09 -3.86 37.72
N ALA A 409 22.06 -4.63 38.09
CA ALA A 409 21.47 -5.66 37.23
C ALA A 409 20.55 -4.99 36.19
N GLU A 410 19.75 -4.01 36.62
CA GLU A 410 18.98 -3.16 35.72
C GLU A 410 19.87 -2.36 34.78
N GLU A 411 21.03 -1.87 35.21
CA GLU A 411 21.94 -1.11 34.33
C GLU A 411 22.55 -2.00 33.23
N ARG A 412 22.90 -3.25 33.54
CA ARG A 412 23.35 -4.22 32.53
C ARG A 412 22.21 -4.67 31.62
N GLN A 413 21.01 -4.86 32.16
CA GLN A 413 19.82 -5.16 31.38
C GLN A 413 19.44 -3.97 30.48
N ARG A 414 19.60 -2.74 30.97
CA ARG A 414 19.36 -1.49 30.26
C ARG A 414 20.40 -1.25 29.17
N GLU A 415 21.66 -1.63 29.35
CA GLU A 415 22.66 -1.60 28.27
C GLU A 415 22.33 -2.60 27.16
N ALA A 416 21.92 -3.83 27.52
CA ALA A 416 21.46 -4.82 26.54
C ALA A 416 20.16 -4.38 25.83
N GLU A 417 19.22 -3.76 26.54
CA GLU A 417 17.97 -3.21 26.00
C GLU A 417 18.20 -1.95 25.15
N LEU A 418 19.19 -1.11 25.48
CA LEU A 418 19.62 0.00 24.64
C LEU A 418 20.31 -0.51 23.38
N GLU A 419 21.06 -1.60 23.45
CA GLU A 419 21.65 -2.25 22.29
C GLU A 419 20.56 -2.88 21.40
N GLU A 420 19.53 -3.50 21.97
CA GLU A 420 18.38 -4.04 21.24
C GLU A 420 17.49 -2.93 20.66
N ALA A 421 17.23 -1.86 21.40
CA ALA A 421 16.52 -0.68 20.90
C ALA A 421 17.34 0.03 19.81
N ALA A 422 18.65 0.15 19.97
CA ALA A 422 19.53 0.67 18.92
C ALA A 422 19.57 -0.25 17.70
N ALA A 423 19.55 -1.58 17.89
CA ALA A 423 19.40 -2.55 16.81
C ALA A 423 18.03 -2.41 16.14
N PHE A 424 16.96 -2.15 16.89
CA PHE A 424 15.62 -1.82 16.39
C PHE A 424 15.64 -0.52 15.58
N TRP A 425 16.28 0.55 16.05
CA TRP A 425 16.45 1.80 15.30
C TRP A 425 17.31 1.63 14.05
N ARG A 426 18.34 0.76 14.09
CA ARG A 426 19.15 0.36 12.93
C ARG A 426 18.38 -0.55 11.96
N ALA A 427 17.39 -1.29 12.45
CA ALA A 427 16.55 -2.22 11.69
C ALA A 427 15.16 -1.64 11.33
N LEU A 428 14.87 -0.40 11.72
CA LEU A 428 13.71 0.32 11.20
C LEU A 428 13.89 0.43 9.69
N PRO A 429 12.84 0.11 8.90
CA PRO A 429 12.91 0.38 7.49
C PRO A 429 13.18 1.88 7.35
N THR A 430 14.36 2.22 6.82
CA THR A 430 14.68 3.59 6.44
C THR A 430 13.56 4.11 5.53
N ARG A 431 13.46 5.43 5.34
CA ARG A 431 12.61 5.99 4.28
C ARG A 431 12.79 5.23 2.95
N ALA A 432 14.00 4.74 2.68
CA ALA A 432 14.32 3.86 1.55
C ALA A 432 13.61 2.49 1.63
N ALA A 433 13.54 1.79 2.77
CA ALA A 433 12.84 0.52 2.90
C ALA A 433 11.31 0.63 3.03
N ALA A 434 10.77 1.76 3.52
CA ALA A 434 9.34 2.06 3.42
C ALA A 434 8.96 2.44 1.98
N LEU A 435 9.82 3.21 1.30
CA LEU A 435 9.75 3.40 -0.14
C LEU A 435 9.97 2.08 -0.89
N GLU A 436 10.81 1.17 -0.41
CA GLU A 436 11.09 -0.12 -1.03
C GLU A 436 9.93 -1.08 -0.82
N ALA A 437 9.28 -1.11 0.34
CA ALA A 437 8.01 -1.80 0.53
C ALA A 437 6.92 -1.19 -0.37
N ALA A 438 6.87 0.15 -0.45
CA ALA A 438 6.00 0.83 -1.40
C ALA A 438 6.41 0.60 -2.86
N HIS A 439 7.68 0.33 -3.21
CA HIS A 439 8.23 0.01 -4.54
C HIS A 439 8.26 -1.51 -4.85
N GLN A 440 8.10 -2.35 -3.83
CA GLN A 440 7.89 -3.80 -3.96
C GLN A 440 6.39 -4.07 -4.14
N VAL A 441 5.53 -3.18 -3.62
CA VAL A 441 4.08 -3.17 -3.89
C VAL A 441 3.73 -2.28 -5.10
N SER A 442 4.42 -1.16 -5.32
CA SER A 442 4.34 -0.38 -6.57
C SER A 442 5.38 -0.90 -7.55
N PHE A 443 4.88 -1.58 -8.59
CA PHE A 443 5.60 -2.32 -9.64
C PHE A 443 6.66 -1.55 -10.47
N ALA A 444 7.27 -0.47 -9.96
CA ALA A 444 8.27 0.31 -10.67
C ALA A 444 9.58 -0.46 -10.93
N GLY A 445 9.91 -1.47 -10.13
CA GLY A 445 11.19 -2.21 -10.24
C GLY A 445 11.28 -3.29 -11.34
N GLU A 446 10.18 -3.71 -11.97
CA GLU A 446 10.19 -4.77 -13.01
C GLU A 446 9.41 -4.37 -14.29
N TRP A 447 9.08 -3.08 -14.41
CA TRP A 447 8.62 -2.41 -15.64
C TRP A 447 9.75 -1.49 -16.15
N ASP A 448 11.00 -1.98 -16.14
CA ASP A 448 12.09 -1.25 -16.79
C ASP A 448 11.83 -1.25 -18.31
N GLU A 449 11.42 -0.09 -18.82
CA GLU A 449 11.08 0.18 -20.23
C GLU A 449 12.32 0.17 -21.15
N SER A 450 13.49 -0.20 -20.66
CA SER A 450 14.78 -0.04 -21.36
C SER A 450 15.22 -1.16 -22.31
N ARG A 451 14.34 -2.10 -22.70
CA ARG A 451 14.68 -3.08 -23.76
C ARG A 451 13.53 -3.34 -24.73
N SER A 452 13.23 -2.36 -25.58
CA SER A 452 12.85 -2.66 -26.96
C SER A 452 14.07 -2.47 -27.85
N ASP A 453 14.67 -3.57 -28.29
CA ASP A 453 15.66 -3.61 -29.35
C ASP A 453 15.07 -2.98 -30.63
N ARG A 454 15.31 -1.69 -30.84
CA ARG A 454 15.36 -1.08 -32.17
C ARG A 454 16.70 -0.40 -32.30
N ARG A 455 17.67 -1.13 -32.86
CA ARG A 455 18.89 -0.54 -33.41
C ARG A 455 18.49 0.47 -34.49
N TRP A 456 18.80 1.73 -34.25
CA TRP A 456 19.06 2.71 -35.29
C TRP A 456 20.45 3.32 -35.05
N PRO A 457 21.25 3.54 -36.11
CA PRO A 457 22.63 4.00 -35.98
C PRO A 457 22.74 5.54 -36.01
N GLY A 458 23.76 6.07 -35.34
CA GLY A 458 24.28 7.45 -35.50
C GLY A 458 24.10 8.33 -34.27
N PHE A 459 25.19 8.68 -33.55
CA PHE A 459 25.91 9.97 -33.63
C PHE A 459 25.14 11.10 -32.87
N TRP A 460 25.58 11.81 -31.80
CA TRP A 460 26.84 12.28 -31.17
C TRP A 460 26.66 12.31 -29.63
N SER A 461 27.61 11.87 -28.79
CA SER A 461 28.69 12.61 -28.09
C SER A 461 28.34 13.82 -27.20
N SER A 462 28.68 13.65 -25.91
CA SER A 462 29.21 14.62 -24.93
C SER A 462 28.33 15.74 -24.36
N GLY A 463 28.43 15.90 -23.03
CA GLY A 463 28.07 17.15 -22.36
C GLY A 463 27.66 17.00 -20.89
N SER A 464 28.61 16.68 -20.00
CA SER A 464 28.39 16.84 -18.55
C SER A 464 28.34 18.33 -18.20
N VAL A 465 27.28 18.79 -17.55
CA VAL A 465 27.27 20.11 -16.90
C VAL A 465 26.86 19.97 -15.44
N ARG A 466 27.83 20.30 -14.56
CA ARG A 466 27.62 20.55 -13.13
C ARG A 466 26.81 21.83 -12.96
N ALA A 467 25.70 21.75 -12.24
CA ALA A 467 25.05 22.94 -11.70
C ALA A 467 25.82 23.42 -10.46
N ARG A 468 26.43 24.62 -10.55
CA ARG A 468 26.85 25.41 -9.38
C ARG A 468 25.73 26.38 -9.03
N SER A 469 25.34 26.39 -7.78
CA SER A 469 24.57 27.44 -7.13
C SER A 469 25.40 28.73 -7.04
N SER A 470 24.85 29.86 -7.47
CA SER A 470 25.34 31.18 -7.08
C SER A 470 24.21 32.02 -6.53
N VAL A 471 24.36 32.35 -5.25
CA VAL A 471 23.67 33.42 -4.53
C VAL A 471 24.06 34.76 -5.15
N GLY A 472 23.08 35.63 -5.39
CA GLY A 472 23.29 37.00 -5.83
C GLY A 472 22.15 37.89 -5.35
N SER A 473 22.47 38.75 -4.39
CA SER A 473 21.61 39.74 -3.76
C SER A 473 21.87 41.13 -4.36
N TRP A 474 20.88 42.03 -4.16
CA TRP A 474 20.89 43.50 -4.26
C TRP A 474 20.42 44.16 -5.57
N GLY A 475 19.43 45.06 -5.42
CA GLY A 475 19.09 46.11 -6.39
C GLY A 475 17.71 46.73 -6.17
N GLN A 476 17.68 47.91 -5.55
CA GLN A 476 16.50 48.71 -5.15
C GLN A 476 15.74 49.37 -6.34
N ALA A 477 14.40 49.54 -6.16
CA ALA A 477 13.43 50.63 -6.50
C ALA A 477 13.69 51.62 -7.68
N PRO A 478 12.69 52.38 -8.27
CA PRO A 478 11.41 52.84 -7.69
C PRO A 478 10.14 52.95 -8.60
N TRP A 479 8.97 53.03 -7.93
CA TRP A 479 7.74 53.83 -8.21
C TRP A 479 7.06 53.85 -9.60
N TYR A 480 5.78 53.45 -9.65
CA TYR A 480 4.67 54.29 -10.17
C TYR A 480 3.31 53.77 -9.68
N SER A 481 2.56 54.63 -9.00
CA SER A 481 1.15 54.45 -8.64
C SER A 481 0.25 55.11 -9.70
N ARG A 482 -0.86 54.47 -10.06
CA ARG A 482 -2.04 55.18 -10.60
C ARG A 482 -3.32 54.53 -10.09
N SER A 483 -3.99 55.29 -9.23
CA SER A 483 -5.39 55.19 -8.85
C SER A 483 -6.31 55.64 -9.99
N TRP A 484 -7.47 55.00 -10.14
CA TRP A 484 -8.69 55.67 -10.60
C TRP A 484 -9.87 55.19 -9.73
N GLY A 485 -10.50 56.13 -9.04
CA GLY A 485 -11.78 55.96 -8.38
C GLY A 485 -12.85 56.81 -9.06
N GLY A 486 -14.11 56.51 -8.74
CA GLY A 486 -15.29 57.29 -9.14
C GLY A 486 -16.37 56.40 -9.76
N LYS A 487 -17.35 55.84 -9.04
CA LYS A 487 -18.48 56.42 -8.26
C LYS A 487 -19.81 56.21 -9.00
N SER A 488 -20.71 55.55 -8.27
CA SER A 488 -22.18 55.65 -8.23
C SER A 488 -23.00 55.36 -9.49
N TRP A 489 -24.00 54.46 -9.37
CA TRP A 489 -25.43 54.83 -9.38
C TRP A 489 -26.25 53.80 -8.60
N ARG A 490 -27.16 54.28 -7.75
CA ARG A 490 -28.19 53.50 -7.03
C ARG A 490 -29.35 53.21 -7.98
N ARG A 491 -30.02 52.05 -7.82
CA ARG A 491 -31.49 51.96 -7.65
C ARG A 491 -31.91 50.56 -7.19
N ARG A 492 -32.63 50.53 -6.06
CA ARG A 492 -33.45 49.42 -5.57
C ARG A 492 -34.87 49.59 -6.12
N SER A 493 -35.54 48.49 -6.46
CA SER A 493 -36.99 48.20 -6.29
C SER A 493 -37.41 47.07 -7.22
N TRP A 494 -38.21 46.03 -6.92
CA TRP A 494 -38.94 45.46 -5.77
C TRP A 494 -39.27 43.98 -6.19
N PRO A 495 -39.73 43.08 -5.30
CA PRO A 495 -40.00 41.68 -5.61
C PRO A 495 -41.43 41.44 -6.12
N ASN A 496 -41.66 40.33 -6.83
CA ASN A 496 -43.01 39.76 -6.97
C ASN A 496 -42.95 38.24 -6.75
N ARG A 497 -43.66 37.80 -5.71
CA ARG A 497 -44.31 36.49 -5.62
C ARG A 497 -45.81 36.74 -5.78
N ALA A 498 -46.42 36.06 -6.72
CA ALA A 498 -47.69 35.35 -6.60
C ALA A 498 -47.57 34.12 -7.50
#